data_AF-K1UBP6-F1
#
_entry.id   AF-K1UBP6-F1
#
_cell.length_a   1.000
_cell.length_b   1.000
_cell.length_c   1.000
_cell.angle_alpha   90.00
_cell.angle_beta   90.00
_cell.angle_gamma   90.00
#
_symmetry.space_group_name_H-M   'P 1'
#
loop_
_entity.id
_entity.type
_entity.pdbx_description
1 polymer ?
#
loop_
_entity_poly.entity_id
_entity_poly.type
_entity_poly.pdbx_seq_one_letter_code
_entity_poly.pdbx_strand_id
1 'polypeptide(L)' 'MRESDAFQNRPVSMNPKNNLLEIEEHMYILDDVEKPNVFRNMFPYSEIPKIPFNDRIVPHNMPKDIWITDT' A
#
# COMPACT_ATOMS: atom_id res chain seq x y z
N MET A 1 19.76 19.59 4.42
CA MET A 1 20.47 18.90 3.32
C MET A 1 19.51 17.86 2.74
N ARG A 2 19.05 18.08 1.50
CA ARG A 2 18.32 17.18 0.57
C ARG A 2 17.55 15.97 1.15
N GLU A 3 16.26 16.17 1.46
CA GLU A 3 15.29 15.08 1.72
C GLU A 3 14.86 14.32 0.43
N SER A 4 15.20 14.85 -0.74
CA SER A 4 14.71 14.39 -2.05
C SER A 4 15.39 13.14 -2.61
N ASP A 5 16.50 12.69 -2.04
CA ASP A 5 17.24 11.50 -2.51
C ASP A 5 16.74 10.18 -1.89
N ALA A 6 15.88 10.21 -0.87
CA ALA A 6 15.40 9.02 -0.16
C ALA A 6 14.44 8.11 -0.98
N PHE A 7 14.09 8.54 -2.20
CA PHE A 7 13.14 7.85 -3.09
C PHE A 7 13.76 7.40 -4.41
N GLN A 8 15.03 7.73 -4.68
CA GLN A 8 15.69 7.37 -5.93
C GLN A 8 16.30 5.97 -5.81
N ASN A 9 15.91 5.05 -6.72
CA ASN A 9 16.42 3.67 -6.85
C ASN A 9 15.97 2.66 -5.78
N ARG A 10 14.67 2.52 -5.54
CA ARG A 10 14.13 1.40 -4.73
C ARG A 10 14.08 0.11 -5.55
N PRO A 11 14.59 -1.02 -5.04
CA PRO A 11 14.45 -2.30 -5.72
C PRO A 11 12.97 -2.69 -5.75
N VAL A 12 12.43 -2.89 -6.95
CA VAL A 12 11.09 -3.43 -7.16
C VAL A 12 11.23 -4.94 -7.38
N SER A 13 10.45 -5.73 -6.66
CA SER A 13 10.43 -7.19 -6.81
C SER A 13 9.05 -7.65 -7.30
N MET A 14 9.02 -8.74 -8.06
CA MET A 14 7.76 -9.31 -8.55
C MET A 14 7.26 -10.36 -7.57
N ASN A 15 6.01 -10.26 -7.12
CA ASN A 15 5.42 -11.27 -6.26
C ASN A 15 4.75 -12.37 -7.11
N PRO A 16 5.22 -13.63 -7.04
CA PRO A 16 4.72 -14.72 -7.87
C PRO A 16 3.30 -15.18 -7.49
N LYS A 17 2.75 -14.74 -6.35
CA LYS A 17 1.41 -15.15 -5.87
C LYS A 17 0.27 -14.29 -6.42
N ASN A 18 0.48 -12.98 -6.51
CA ASN A 18 -0.50 -12.02 -7.05
C ASN A 18 -0.10 -11.46 -8.43
N ASN A 19 1.11 -11.79 -8.90
CA ASN A 19 1.71 -11.28 -10.13
C ASN A 19 1.81 -9.74 -10.13
N LEU A 20 1.90 -9.12 -8.96
CA LEU A 20 2.05 -7.68 -8.80
C LEU A 20 3.50 -7.32 -8.48
N LEU A 21 3.88 -6.11 -8.88
CA LEU A 21 5.13 -5.50 -8.45
C LEU A 21 4.98 -5.03 -7.01
N GLU A 22 5.86 -5.51 -6.15
CA GLU A 22 5.95 -5.14 -4.74
C GLU A 22 7.24 -4.37 -4.51
N ILE A 23 7.09 -3.24 -3.83
CA ILE A 23 8.22 -2.45 -3.32
C ILE A 23 8.45 -2.91 -1.88
N GLU A 24 9.69 -3.16 -1.49
CA GLU A 24 10.00 -3.36 -0.07
C GLU A 24 9.71 -2.04 0.69
N GLU A 25 8.71 -2.08 1.56
CA GLU A 25 8.12 -0.96 2.31
C GLU A 25 8.31 -1.25 3.82
N HIS A 26 8.73 -0.41 4.78
CA HIS A 26 9.10 1.01 4.84
C HIS A 26 10.14 1.16 5.97
N MET A 27 11.21 1.95 5.77
CA MET A 27 11.98 2.44 6.91
C MET A 27 11.16 3.53 7.61
N TYR A 28 10.42 3.16 8.66
CA TYR A 28 9.87 4.15 9.58
C TYR A 28 11.02 4.70 10.40
N ILE A 29 11.31 6.00 10.26
CA ILE A 29 12.14 6.68 11.23
C ILE A 29 11.32 6.69 12.52
N LEU A 30 11.86 6.06 13.57
CA LEU A 30 11.28 6.14 14.90
C LEU A 30 11.41 7.60 15.35
N ASP A 31 10.29 8.30 15.33
CA ASP A 31 10.18 9.67 15.82
C ASP A 31 9.61 9.64 17.24
N ASP A 32 10.35 10.19 18.20
CA ASP A 32 9.94 10.26 19.60
C ASP A 32 9.02 11.46 19.78
N VAL A 33 7.73 11.25 19.53
CA VAL A 33 6.69 12.28 19.62
C VAL A 33 5.98 12.22 20.98
N GLU A 34 5.82 13.38 21.62
CA GLU A 34 5.13 13.48 22.92
C GLU A 34 3.67 12.96 22.90
N LYS A 35 3.02 13.00 21.72
CA LYS A 35 1.63 12.56 21.57
C LYS A 35 1.46 11.68 20.31
N PRO A 36 0.81 10.51 20.44
CA PRO A 36 0.59 9.64 19.30
C PRO A 36 -0.40 10.23 18.30
N ASN A 37 -0.14 10.03 17.00
CA ASN A 37 -1.09 10.33 15.94
C ASN A 37 -2.11 9.19 15.82
N VAL A 38 -3.36 9.51 16.15
CA VAL A 38 -4.42 8.52 16.41
C VAL A 38 -5.55 8.54 15.38
N PHE A 39 -5.40 9.29 14.27
CA PHE A 39 -6.29 9.33 13.09
C PHE A 39 -7.79 9.11 13.36
N ARG A 40 -8.32 9.66 14.46
CA ARG A 40 -9.67 9.35 14.97
C ARG A 40 -10.80 9.77 14.03
N ASN A 41 -10.52 10.72 13.14
CA ASN A 41 -11.46 11.18 12.12
C ASN A 41 -11.66 10.14 11.01
N MET A 42 -10.67 9.29 10.78
CA MET A 42 -10.70 8.25 9.75
C MET A 42 -11.03 6.87 10.35
N PHE A 43 -10.58 6.62 11.58
CA PHE A 43 -10.87 5.41 12.35
C PHE A 43 -11.52 5.77 13.68
N PRO A 44 -12.85 6.04 13.68
CA PRO A 44 -13.56 6.31 14.91
C PRO A 44 -13.54 5.07 15.81
N TYR A 45 -13.26 5.27 17.11
CA TYR A 45 -13.30 4.18 18.11
C TYR A 45 -14.69 3.96 18.69
N SER A 46 -15.61 4.90 18.43
CA SER A 46 -16.99 4.85 18.91
C SER A 46 -17.88 3.94 18.07
N GLU A 47 -17.46 3.59 16.86
CA GLU A 47 -18.24 2.78 15.94
C GLU A 47 -17.36 1.84 15.14
N ILE A 48 -17.91 0.69 14.79
CA ILE A 48 -17.24 -0.24 13.88
C ILE A 48 -17.26 0.41 12.50
N PRO A 49 -16.10 0.63 11.84
CA PRO A 49 -16.05 1.23 10.51
C PRO A 49 -16.86 0.36 9.54
N LYS A 50 -17.96 0.93 9.01
CA LYS A 50 -18.85 0.23 8.09
C LYS A 50 -18.29 0.33 6.68
N ILE A 51 -17.58 -0.72 6.27
CA ILE A 51 -17.18 -0.89 4.88
C ILE A 51 -18.35 -1.59 4.15
N PRO A 52 -18.95 -1.01 3.11
CA PRO A 52 -19.94 -1.71 2.30
C PRO A 52 -19.22 -2.81 1.52
N PHE A 53 -19.23 -4.03 2.05
CA PHE A 53 -18.77 -5.21 1.33
C PHE A 53 -19.95 -5.81 0.57
N ASN A 54 -19.80 -6.01 -0.74
CA ASN A 54 -20.56 -7.04 -1.45
C ASN A 54 -20.02 -8.44 -1.06
N ASP A 55 -19.77 -8.71 0.23
CA ASP A 55 -19.18 -9.93 0.84
C ASP A 55 -18.10 -10.69 0.04
N ARG A 56 -17.45 -10.00 -0.90
CA ARG A 56 -16.50 -10.57 -1.85
C ARG A 56 -15.36 -9.59 -1.97
N ILE A 57 -14.25 -9.97 -1.36
CA ILE A 57 -12.97 -9.33 -1.60
C ILE A 57 -12.51 -9.84 -2.96
N VAL A 58 -12.47 -8.97 -3.97
CA VAL A 58 -11.86 -9.31 -5.25
C VAL A 58 -10.34 -9.26 -5.04
N PRO A 59 -9.63 -10.39 -5.21
CA PRO A 59 -8.18 -10.37 -5.13
C PRO A 59 -7.64 -9.53 -6.29
N HIS A 60 -6.82 -8.53 -5.97
CA HIS A 60 -6.12 -7.73 -6.96
C HIS A 60 -4.95 -8.56 -7.49
N ASN A 61 -5.22 -9.47 -8.43
CA ASN A 61 -4.20 -10.30 -9.06
C ASN A 61 -4.06 -9.90 -10.52
N MET A 62 -2.83 -9.67 -10.98
CA MET A 62 -2.57 -9.49 -12.41
C MET A 62 -2.53 -10.86 -13.10
N PRO A 63 -3.08 -11.00 -14.32
CA PRO A 63 -2.89 -12.21 -15.13
C PRO A 63 -1.42 -12.40 -15.52
N LYS A 64 -0.97 -13.66 -15.68
CA LYS A 64 0.41 -14.01 -16.07
C LYS A 64 0.77 -13.51 -17.46
N ASP A 65 -0.17 -13.64 -18.40
CA ASP A 65 -0.01 -13.26 -19.79
C ASP A 65 -0.95 -12.08 -20.09
N ILE A 66 -0.42 -11.07 -20.77
CA ILE A 66 -1.18 -9.92 -21.26
C ILE A 66 -0.90 -9.75 -22.75
N TRP A 67 -1.96 -9.56 -23.52
CA TRP A 67 -1.88 -9.21 -24.94
C TRP A 67 -2.40 -7.79 -25.11
N ILE A 68 -1.63 -6.96 -25.81
CA ILE A 68 -2.03 -5.62 -26.22
C ILE A 68 -1.97 -5.62 -27.74
N THR A 69 -3.09 -5.29 -28.38
CA THR A 69 -3.18 -5.12 -29.83
C THR A 69 -3.41 -3.64 -30.12
N ASP A 70 -2.63 -3.07 -31.02
CA ASP A 70 -2.57 -1.64 -31.35
C ASP A 70 -3.35 -1.27 -32.63
N THR A 71 -4.41 -2.02 -32.96
CA THR A 71 -5.25 -1.78 -34.15
C THR A 71 -6.18 -0.59 -33.98
#